data_AF-A0A0Q6P4C6-F1
#
_entry.id   AF-A0A0Q6P4C6-F1
#
_cell.length_a   1.000
_cell.length_b   1.000
_cell.length_c   1.000
_cell.angle_alpha   90.00
_cell.angle_beta   90.00
_cell.angle_gamma   90.00
#
_symmetry.space_group_name_H-M   'P 1'
#
loop_
_entity.id
_entity.type
_entity.pdbx_description
1 polymer ?
#
loop_
_entity_poly.entity_id
_entity_poly.type
_entity_poly.pdbx_seq_one_letter_code
_entity_poly.pdbx_strand_id
1 'polypeptide(L)'
;MGKKPLLPEQKMFDAGAIDLAPEQRIEQAKKWALALWDRLAAMPGENQESAMHRAARLAKVSASMIWSFRYRMPKKLDVAAYFSIKAAYERHVASVEASLADNLLILRSLPSNPGRDRLVAQMEEFLRDQEGQEGRIAATETDADFDQRNGWGR
;
A
#
# COMPACT_ATOMS: atom_id res chain seq x y z
N MET A 1 -23.00 -30.14 -2.17
CA MET A 1 -22.36 -28.89 -1.71
C MET A 1 -21.59 -28.27 -2.86
N GLY A 2 -22.20 -27.30 -3.56
CA GLY A 2 -21.60 -26.68 -4.74
C GLY A 2 -20.46 -25.73 -4.36
N LYS A 3 -19.27 -25.97 -4.89
CA LYS A 3 -18.15 -25.02 -4.82
C LYS A 3 -18.58 -23.76 -5.57
N LYS A 4 -18.86 -22.67 -4.84
CA LYS A 4 -19.12 -21.36 -5.47
C LYS A 4 -17.86 -20.99 -6.25
N PRO A 5 -17.94 -20.79 -7.58
CA PRO A 5 -16.79 -20.32 -8.33
C PRO A 5 -16.41 -18.94 -7.82
N LEU A 6 -15.12 -18.74 -7.55
CA LEU A 6 -14.58 -17.43 -7.18
C LEU A 6 -14.89 -16.44 -8.32
N LEU A 7 -15.35 -15.25 -7.95
CA LEU A 7 -15.70 -14.19 -8.89
C LEU A 7 -14.48 -13.84 -9.77
N PRO A 8 -14.67 -13.51 -11.06
CA PRO A 8 -13.58 -13.16 -11.96
C PRO A 8 -12.71 -12.00 -11.47
N GLU A 9 -13.26 -11.10 -10.66
CA GLU A 9 -12.50 -10.02 -10.00
C GLU A 9 -11.44 -10.53 -9.01
N GLN A 10 -11.64 -11.71 -8.41
CA GLN A 10 -10.61 -12.36 -7.56
C GLN A 10 -9.51 -13.06 -8.37
N LYS A 11 -9.67 -13.22 -9.69
CA LYS A 11 -8.65 -13.80 -10.57
C LYS A 11 -7.67 -12.76 -11.12
N MET A 12 -7.96 -11.47 -10.93
CA MET A 12 -7.08 -10.35 -11.35
C MET A 12 -6.18 -9.85 -10.19
N PHE A 13 -5.79 -10.72 -9.26
CA PHE A 13 -4.69 -10.40 -8.36
C PHE A 13 -3.39 -10.36 -9.18
N ASP A 14 -2.97 -9.14 -9.56
CA ASP A 14 -1.64 -8.76 -10.03
C ASP A 14 -0.83 -9.88 -10.68
N ALA A 15 -1.05 -10.12 -11.98
CA ALA A 15 -0.15 -10.98 -12.76
C ALA A 15 1.31 -10.50 -12.65
N GLY A 16 1.55 -9.19 -12.51
CA GLY A 16 2.89 -8.61 -12.35
C GLY A 16 3.60 -8.92 -11.02
N ALA A 17 2.88 -9.32 -9.96
CA ALA A 17 3.50 -9.72 -8.69
C ALA A 17 4.02 -11.17 -8.71
N ILE A 18 3.56 -11.99 -9.66
CA ILE A 18 4.07 -13.34 -9.89
C ILE A 18 5.45 -13.29 -10.57
N ASP A 19 5.71 -12.26 -11.37
CA ASP A 19 6.95 -12.08 -12.15
C ASP A 19 8.12 -11.49 -11.35
N LEU A 20 7.86 -10.92 -10.17
CA LEU A 20 8.91 -10.43 -9.28
C LEU A 20 9.77 -11.59 -8.73
N ALA A 21 11.09 -11.41 -8.78
CA ALA A 21 12.01 -12.36 -8.18
C ALA A 21 11.69 -12.50 -6.67
N PRO A 22 11.86 -13.70 -6.07
CA PRO A 22 11.53 -13.94 -4.66
C PRO A 22 12.13 -12.91 -3.69
N GLU A 23 13.36 -12.46 -3.94
CA GLU A 23 14.06 -11.47 -3.13
C GLU A 23 13.39 -10.09 -3.21
N GLN A 24 12.99 -9.66 -4.41
CA GLN A 24 12.30 -8.39 -4.62
C GLN A 24 10.94 -8.35 -3.89
N ARG A 25 10.22 -9.48 -3.88
CA ARG A 25 8.97 -9.59 -3.10
C ARG A 25 9.20 -9.43 -1.61
N ILE A 26 10.27 -10.03 -1.08
CA ILE A 26 10.64 -9.93 0.33
C ILE A 26 11.01 -8.49 0.69
N GLU A 27 11.77 -7.81 -0.18
CA GLU A 27 12.14 -6.41 0.04
C GLU A 27 10.95 -5.45 0.00
N GLN A 28 10.05 -5.60 -0.96
CA GLN A 28 8.83 -4.78 -1.01
C GLN A 28 7.93 -5.03 0.20
N ALA A 29 7.68 -6.30 0.56
CA ALA A 29 6.91 -6.64 1.75
C ALA A 29 7.55 -6.07 3.02
N LYS A 30 8.89 -6.10 3.14
CA LYS A 30 9.61 -5.45 4.23
C LYS A 30 9.31 -3.95 4.30
N LYS A 31 9.39 -3.23 3.17
CA LYS A 31 9.14 -1.79 3.12
C LYS A 31 7.73 -1.47 3.63
N TRP A 32 6.72 -2.16 3.13
CA TRP A 32 5.32 -1.98 3.55
C TRP A 32 5.09 -2.34 5.02
N ALA A 33 5.64 -3.48 5.47
CA ALA A 33 5.49 -3.94 6.85
C ALA A 33 6.13 -2.97 7.86
N LEU A 34 7.33 -2.46 7.55
CA LEU A 34 8.02 -1.50 8.42
C LEU A 34 7.35 -0.12 8.40
N ALA A 35 6.92 0.35 7.23
CA ALA A 35 6.18 1.61 7.14
C ALA A 35 4.88 1.56 7.96
N LEU A 36 4.12 0.46 7.87
CA LEU A 36 2.93 0.25 8.67
C LEU A 36 3.25 0.23 10.17
N TRP A 37 4.30 -0.48 10.57
CA TRP A 37 4.71 -0.55 11.97
C TRP A 37 5.13 0.83 12.50
N ASP A 38 6.05 1.52 11.82
CA ASP A 38 6.56 2.81 12.28
C ASP A 38 5.44 3.85 12.36
N ARG A 39 4.48 3.82 11.43
CA ARG A 39 3.33 4.71 11.44
C ARG A 39 2.38 4.45 12.62
N LEU A 40 2.14 3.18 12.95
CA LEU A 40 1.34 2.83 14.13
C LEU A 40 2.08 3.20 15.42
N ALA A 41 3.40 3.04 15.46
CA ALA A 41 4.22 3.40 16.62
C ALA A 41 4.29 4.92 16.85
N ALA A 42 4.03 5.73 15.82
CA ALA A 42 3.93 7.18 15.95
C ALA A 42 2.59 7.64 16.55
N MET A 43 1.62 6.74 16.79
CA MET A 43 0.34 7.12 17.41
C MET A 43 0.51 7.42 18.91
N PRO A 44 -0.23 8.42 19.44
CA PRO A 44 -0.18 8.75 20.86
C PRO A 44 -0.50 7.55 21.75
N GLY A 45 0.37 7.26 22.72
CA GLY A 45 0.19 6.18 23.69
C GLY A 45 0.53 4.77 23.18
N GLU A 46 0.96 4.63 21.92
CA GLU A 46 1.41 3.34 21.38
C GLU A 46 2.90 3.13 21.69
N ASN A 47 3.29 1.90 22.08
CA ASN A 47 4.69 1.50 22.17
C ASN A 47 5.09 0.64 20.96
N GLN A 48 6.40 0.51 20.72
CA GLN A 48 6.94 -0.21 19.57
C GLN A 48 6.44 -1.66 19.47
N GLU A 49 6.33 -2.37 20.59
CA GLU A 49 5.88 -3.77 20.62
C GLU A 49 4.37 -3.90 20.30
N SER A 50 3.54 -3.04 20.89
CA SER A 50 2.09 -3.01 20.64
C SER A 50 1.80 -2.63 19.19
N ALA A 51 2.54 -1.66 18.66
CA ALA A 51 2.47 -1.26 17.25
C ALA A 51 2.83 -2.42 16.31
N MET A 52 3.88 -3.20 16.63
CA MET A 52 4.24 -4.40 15.88
C MET A 52 3.09 -5.43 15.89
N HIS A 53 2.54 -5.73 17.07
CA HIS A 53 1.43 -6.69 17.18
C HIS A 53 0.19 -6.23 16.42
N ARG A 54 -0.09 -4.92 16.42
CA ARG A 54 -1.19 -4.33 15.66
C ARG A 54 -0.93 -4.40 14.16
N ALA A 55 0.28 -4.07 13.70
CA ALA A 55 0.69 -4.20 12.30
C ALA A 55 0.52 -5.65 11.82
N ALA A 56 1.00 -6.61 12.60
CA ALA A 56 0.87 -8.04 12.31
C ALA A 56 -0.60 -8.47 12.18
N ARG A 57 -1.47 -7.99 13.08
CA ARG A 57 -2.91 -8.27 13.05
C ARG A 57 -3.59 -7.68 11.81
N LEU A 58 -3.27 -6.45 11.43
CA LEU A 58 -3.82 -5.80 10.24
C LEU A 58 -3.40 -6.51 8.95
N ALA A 59 -2.13 -6.90 8.88
CA ALA A 59 -1.54 -7.65 7.77
C ALA A 59 -1.84 -9.16 7.80
N LYS A 60 -2.55 -9.67 8.82
CA LYS A 60 -2.86 -11.09 9.00
C LYS A 60 -1.63 -12.01 8.94
N VAL A 61 -0.49 -11.54 9.44
CA VAL A 61 0.76 -12.29 9.54
C VAL A 61 1.17 -12.45 11.01
N SER A 62 2.15 -13.31 11.27
CA SER A 62 2.68 -13.45 12.63
C SER A 62 3.51 -12.23 13.03
N ALA A 63 3.46 -11.87 14.32
CA ALA A 63 4.32 -10.82 14.87
C ALA A 63 5.80 -11.13 14.66
N SER A 64 6.18 -12.41 14.77
CA SER A 64 7.55 -12.87 14.47
C SER A 64 7.97 -12.54 13.04
N MET A 65 7.07 -12.60 12.05
CA MET A 65 7.40 -12.25 10.66
C MET A 65 7.69 -10.76 10.52
N ILE A 66 6.88 -9.89 11.14
CA ILE A 66 7.12 -8.45 11.16
C ILE A 66 8.45 -8.13 11.87
N TRP A 67 8.73 -8.78 13.00
CA TRP A 67 10.00 -8.65 13.72
C TRP A 67 11.20 -9.10 12.86
N SER A 68 11.06 -10.20 12.14
CA SER A 68 12.07 -10.70 11.19
C SER A 68 12.39 -9.67 10.12
N PHE A 69 11.41 -8.97 9.55
CA PHE A 69 11.68 -7.91 8.56
C PHE A 69 12.60 -6.80 9.08
N ARG A 70 12.60 -6.53 10.39
CA ARG A 70 13.46 -5.51 11.02
C ARG A 70 14.87 -6.01 11.29
N TYR A 71 15.03 -7.24 11.80
CA TYR A 71 16.33 -7.71 12.32
C TYR A 71 16.95 -8.88 11.57
N ARG A 72 16.15 -9.74 10.95
CA ARG A 72 16.60 -10.98 10.29
C ARG A 72 15.71 -11.29 9.11
N MET A 73 16.12 -10.82 7.93
CA MET A 73 15.33 -10.95 6.71
C MET A 73 15.00 -12.43 6.44
N PRO A 74 13.71 -12.78 6.21
CA PRO A 74 13.34 -14.15 5.91
C PRO A 74 13.88 -14.56 4.54
N LYS A 75 14.30 -15.82 4.40
CA LYS A 75 14.79 -16.37 3.12
C LYS A 75 13.67 -16.65 2.11
N LYS A 76 12.45 -16.81 2.61
CA LYS A 76 11.26 -17.14 1.83
C LYS A 76 10.07 -16.39 2.41
N LEU A 77 9.19 -15.92 1.53
CA LEU A 77 7.92 -15.31 1.89
C LEU A 77 6.84 -15.99 1.05
N ASP A 78 5.78 -16.44 1.74
CA ASP A 78 4.62 -16.97 1.05
C ASP A 78 3.91 -15.85 0.28
N VAL A 79 3.43 -16.17 -0.92
CA VAL A 79 2.66 -15.26 -1.78
C VAL A 79 1.43 -14.74 -1.03
N ALA A 80 0.77 -15.59 -0.23
CA ALA A 80 -0.36 -15.16 0.59
C ALA A 80 0.03 -14.10 1.63
N ALA A 81 1.21 -14.25 2.26
CA ALA A 81 1.72 -13.29 3.23
C ALA A 81 2.12 -11.97 2.54
N TYR A 82 2.76 -12.04 1.36
CA TYR A 82 3.09 -10.87 0.55
C TYR A 82 1.86 -10.02 0.24
N PHE A 83 0.82 -10.61 -0.35
CA PHE A 83 -0.40 -9.89 -0.68
C PHE A 83 -1.17 -9.40 0.55
N SER A 84 -1.13 -10.13 1.66
CA SER A 84 -1.79 -9.69 2.90
C SER A 84 -1.11 -8.45 3.50
N ILE A 85 0.23 -8.37 3.42
CA ILE A 85 0.99 -7.18 3.82
C ILE A 85 0.71 -6.01 2.88
N LYS A 86 0.75 -6.25 1.55
CA LYS A 86 0.42 -5.23 0.53
C LYS A 86 -0.96 -4.62 0.79
N ALA A 87 -1.99 -5.47 0.88
CA ALA A 87 -3.37 -5.03 1.05
C ALA A 87 -3.61 -4.31 2.39
N ALA A 88 -2.84 -4.62 3.43
CA ALA A 88 -2.93 -3.90 4.71
C ALA A 88 -2.28 -2.52 4.64
N TYR A 89 -1.15 -2.41 3.93
CA TYR A 89 -0.49 -1.14 3.68
C TYR A 89 -1.35 -0.22 2.79
N GLU A 90 -1.90 -0.72 1.68
CA GLU A 90 -2.77 0.05 0.79
C GLU A 90 -4.03 0.55 1.51
N ARG A 91 -4.67 -0.31 2.32
CA ARG A 91 -5.80 0.13 3.17
C ARG A 91 -5.40 1.23 4.15
N HIS A 92 -4.18 1.18 4.67
CA HIS A 92 -3.68 2.22 5.55
C HIS A 92 -3.45 3.54 4.80
N VAL A 93 -2.86 3.49 3.61
CA VAL A 93 -2.66 4.65 2.74
C VAL A 93 -4.02 5.29 2.40
N ALA A 94 -4.97 4.51 1.89
CA ALA A 94 -6.31 5.00 1.57
C ALA A 94 -7.03 5.63 2.78
N SER A 95 -6.85 5.05 3.98
CA SER A 95 -7.43 5.63 5.21
C SER A 95 -6.78 6.96 5.59
N VAL A 96 -5.48 7.12 5.36
CA VAL A 96 -4.76 8.38 5.61
C VAL A 96 -5.18 9.44 4.59
N GLU A 97 -5.32 9.07 3.32
CA GLU A 97 -5.78 9.96 2.25
C GLU A 97 -7.21 10.44 2.50
N ALA A 98 -8.12 9.55 2.89
CA ALA A 98 -9.48 9.92 3.26
C ALA A 98 -9.49 10.90 4.45
N SER A 99 -8.70 10.63 5.48
CA SER A 99 -8.55 11.54 6.63
C SER A 99 -7.97 12.89 6.21
N LEU A 100 -7.05 12.91 5.24
CA LEU A 100 -6.45 14.13 4.71
C LEU A 100 -7.46 14.95 3.92
N ALA A 101 -8.29 14.30 3.09
CA ALA A 101 -9.37 14.93 2.35
C ALA A 101 -10.43 15.54 3.29
N ASP A 102 -10.81 14.83 4.36
CA ASP A 102 -11.71 15.36 5.39
C ASP A 102 -11.12 16.57 6.11
N ASN A 103 -9.83 16.51 6.48
CA ASN A 103 -9.13 17.64 7.07
C ASN A 103 -9.08 18.85 6.13
N LEU A 104 -8.86 18.63 4.83
CA LEU A 104 -8.91 19.68 3.82
C LEU A 104 -10.29 20.33 3.75
N LEU A 105 -11.36 19.54 3.79
CA LEU A 105 -12.73 20.05 3.81
C LEU A 105 -12.98 20.94 5.03
N ILE A 106 -12.56 20.50 6.21
CA ILE A 106 -12.66 21.26 7.46
C ILE A 106 -11.86 22.57 7.33
N LEU A 107 -10.60 22.51 6.87
CA LEU A 107 -9.76 23.70 6.76
C LEU A 107 -10.32 24.74 5.79
N ARG A 108 -10.88 24.29 4.65
CA ARG A 108 -11.57 25.15 3.68
C ARG A 108 -12.83 25.81 4.23
N SER A 109 -13.52 25.17 5.18
CA SER A 109 -14.74 25.71 5.79
C SER A 109 -14.49 26.83 6.81
N LEU A 110 -13.26 26.95 7.30
CA LEU A 110 -12.88 27.95 8.29
C LEU A 110 -12.49 29.29 7.62
N PRO A 111 -12.70 30.46 8.26
CA PRO A 111 -12.41 31.77 7.66
C PRO A 111 -10.95 31.92 7.22
N SER A 112 -10.72 32.36 5.97
CA SER A 112 -9.38 32.39 5.34
C SER A 112 -8.32 33.06 6.23
N ASN A 113 -7.14 32.43 6.25
CA ASN A 113 -5.97 32.88 6.99
C ASN A 113 -4.73 32.48 6.16
N PRO A 114 -3.76 33.37 5.93
CA PRO A 114 -2.58 33.09 5.11
C PRO A 114 -1.78 31.84 5.54
N GLY A 115 -1.74 31.51 6.83
CA GLY A 115 -1.11 30.28 7.31
C GLY A 115 -1.91 29.02 6.93
N ARG A 116 -3.24 29.13 6.91
CA ARG A 116 -4.13 28.04 6.52
C ARG A 116 -4.17 27.85 5.01
N ASP A 117 -4.19 28.93 4.24
CA ASP A 117 -4.21 28.86 2.78
C ASP A 117 -2.94 28.16 2.27
N ARG A 118 -1.79 28.40 2.92
CA ARG A 118 -0.53 27.66 2.66
C ARG A 118 -0.65 26.18 3.00
N LEU A 119 -1.23 25.85 4.15
CA LEU A 119 -1.43 24.46 4.57
C LEU A 119 -2.37 23.71 3.63
N VAL A 120 -3.47 24.35 3.20
CA VAL A 120 -4.40 23.82 2.20
C VAL A 120 -3.67 23.56 0.89
N ALA A 121 -2.87 24.52 0.40
CA ALA A 121 -2.08 24.34 -0.83
C ALA A 121 -1.09 23.16 -0.73
N GLN A 122 -0.38 23.02 0.40
CA GLN A 122 0.54 21.89 0.63
C GLN A 122 -0.17 20.54 0.64
N MET A 123 -1.34 20.47 1.29
CA MET A 123 -2.15 19.24 1.35
C MET A 123 -2.74 18.88 -0.03
N GLU A 124 -3.15 19.87 -0.82
CA GLU A 124 -3.63 19.68 -2.19
C GLU A 124 -2.52 19.23 -3.16
N GLU A 125 -1.32 19.81 -3.03
CA GLU A 125 -0.14 19.38 -3.81
C GLU A 125 0.21 17.92 -3.50
N PHE A 126 0.22 17.55 -2.23
CA PHE A 126 0.48 16.17 -1.82
C PHE A 126 -0.52 15.16 -2.42
N LEU A 127 -1.83 15.49 -2.41
CA LEU A 127 -2.85 14.62 -3.02
C LEU A 127 -2.69 14.52 -4.54
N ARG A 128 -2.38 15.63 -5.22
CA ARG A 128 -2.17 15.65 -6.67
C ARG A 128 -0.98 14.80 -7.11
N ASP A 129 0.11 14.84 -6.34
CA ASP A 129 1.31 14.05 -6.65
C ASP A 129 1.07 12.54 -6.50
N GLN A 130 0.17 12.11 -5.60
CA GLN A 130 -0.26 10.70 -5.50
C GLN A 130 -1.08 10.28 -6.73
N GLU A 131 -2.09 11.07 -7.12
CA GLU A 131 -2.90 10.81 -8.33
C GLU A 131 -2.02 10.73 -9.59
N GLY A 132 -1.00 11.58 -9.69
CA GLY A 132 -0.03 11.56 -10.78
C GLY A 132 0.92 10.36 -10.78
N GLN A 133 1.22 9.77 -9.61
CA GLN A 133 2.02 8.55 -9.50
C GLN A 133 1.20 7.30 -9.87
N GLU A 134 -0.04 7.20 -9.41
CA GLU A 134 -0.95 6.11 -9.78
C GLU A 134 -1.24 6.10 -11.30
N GLY A 135 -1.44 7.29 -11.89
CA GLY A 135 -1.62 7.42 -13.34
C GLY A 135 -0.39 7.03 -14.17
N ARG A 136 0.83 7.24 -13.66
CA ARG A 136 2.07 6.81 -14.34
C ARG A 136 2.29 5.31 -14.25
N ILE A 137 1.98 4.69 -13.11
CA ILE A 137 2.07 3.23 -12.93
C ILE A 137 1.05 2.54 -13.85
N ALA A 138 -0.20 3.04 -13.89
CA ALA A 138 -1.23 2.54 -14.80
C ALA A 138 -0.84 2.70 -16.28
N ALA A 139 -0.26 3.85 -16.67
CA ALA A 139 0.21 4.07 -18.04
C ALA A 139 1.31 3.09 -18.45
N THR A 140 2.27 2.81 -17.55
CA THR A 140 3.33 1.81 -17.80
C THR A 140 2.81 0.37 -17.86
N GLU A 141 1.67 0.06 -17.22
CA GLU A 141 1.02 -1.25 -17.35
C GLU A 141 0.27 -1.40 -18.68
N THR A 142 -0.37 -0.34 -19.19
CA THR A 142 -1.02 -0.37 -20.51
C THR A 142 -0.03 -0.48 -21.68
N ASP A 143 1.13 0.16 -21.59
CA ASP A 143 2.15 0.06 -22.65
C ASP A 143 2.83 -1.33 -22.68
N ALA A 144 2.94 -2.02 -21.53
CA ALA A 144 3.47 -3.38 -21.46
C ALA A 144 2.50 -4.44 -22.02
N ASP A 145 1.18 -4.22 -21.95
CA ASP A 145 0.16 -5.15 -22.45
C ASP A 145 -0.13 -4.98 -23.95
N PHE A 146 0.24 -3.82 -24.54
CA PHE A 146 0.10 -3.57 -25.98
C PHE A 146 1.17 -4.29 -26.83
N ASP A 147 2.40 -4.42 -26.31
CA ASP A 147 3.52 -5.03 -27.03
C ASP A 147 3.44 -6.58 -27.10
N GLN A 148 2.69 -7.21 -26.18
CA GLN A 148 2.50 -8.67 -26.18
C GLN A 148 1.38 -9.17 -27.11
N ARG A 149 0.46 -8.32 -27.56
CA ARG A 149 -0.68 -8.74 -28.41
C ARG A 149 -0.43 -8.65 -29.92
N ASN A 150 0.63 -7.98 -30.37
CA ASN A 150 0.91 -7.78 -31.80
C ASN A 150 2.08 -8.62 -32.35
N GLY A 151 2.46 -9.70 -31.65
CA GLY A 151 3.41 -10.69 -32.16
C GLY A 151 2.80 -11.64 -33.22
N TRP A 152 2.37 -11.12 -34.36
CA TRP A 152 2.07 -11.92 -35.56
C TRP A 152 2.73 -11.32 -36.81
N GLY A 153 3.84 -11.94 -37.21
CA GLY A 153 4.19 -12.23 -38.60
C GLY A 153 4.78 -11.10 -39.44
N ARG A 154 6.10 -11.18 -39.68
CA ARG A 154 6.67 -11.45 -41.01
C ARG A 154 7.97 -12.22 -40.89
#